data_AF-A0A919N1X4-F1
#
_entry.id   AF-A0A919N1X4-F1
#
_cell.length_a   1.000
_cell.length_b   1.000
_cell.length_c   1.000
_cell.angle_alpha   90.00
_cell.angle_beta   90.00
_cell.angle_gamma   90.00
#
_symmetry.space_group_name_H-M   'P 1'
#
loop_
_entity.id
_entity.type
_entity.pdbx_description
1 polymer ?
#
loop_
_entity_poly.entity_id
_entity_poly.type
_entity_poly.pdbx_seq_one_letter_code
_entity_poly.pdbx_strand_id
1 'polypeptide(L)'
;MQVTDQARYALVLAAEKAHESGERPVDARHLLLALAETDGGARHALTRSAPDGREPGNQASPPDTGRPGPGAKTSPPESGGPFPPAPEIAARALARARTAGRDYATTTDFLVTVLDADDGRLAAMLHAAGLDSAPAGRDHADCCAENGYSPMRPLLAAMGARAGGLPGRARTRLHLLTGLLPLLLLYALVLAVTWDTAGPETILAVGVAVLAAGFPLILLAERRQLRALLAAAPDPVAVPTGIRPLLDRLGLRDLEVRRVPGAGADRCLRRGRRAWLLITSDTEEHPDRAGFVLWHEVAHLVRRDVESSRPRRAGYLGLYAATLISLDPRALAVLVVGGLLLGVGRRWWAELACDRLAVRFAGVDALRAWAAGRAPARARHLLTHPPLGLRAAVAR
;
A
#
# COMPACT_ATOMS: atom_id res chain seq x y z
N MET A 1 6.06 -1.25 18.56
CA MET A 1 4.59 -1.13 18.38
C MET A 1 4.33 0.22 17.75
N GLN A 2 3.40 0.32 16.81
CA GLN A 2 3.17 1.55 16.04
C GLN A 2 2.02 2.38 16.65
N VAL A 3 1.93 3.64 16.27
CA VAL A 3 0.72 4.46 16.46
C VAL A 3 0.20 4.82 15.07
N THR A 4 -1.12 4.96 14.93
CA THR A 4 -1.72 5.49 13.69
C THR A 4 -1.14 6.87 13.37
N ASP A 5 -1.19 7.30 12.11
CA ASP A 5 -0.69 8.63 11.74
C ASP A 5 -1.53 9.73 12.39
N GLN A 6 -2.84 9.53 12.55
CA GLN A 6 -3.71 10.40 13.34
C GLN A 6 -3.27 10.47 14.80
N ALA A 7 -3.02 9.32 15.44
CA ALA A 7 -2.55 9.32 16.84
C ALA A 7 -1.15 9.95 16.98
N ARG A 8 -0.28 9.78 15.99
CA ARG A 8 1.03 10.46 15.95
C ARG A 8 0.84 11.97 15.82
N TYR A 9 -0.05 12.41 14.94
CA TYR A 9 -0.37 13.81 14.74
C TYR A 9 -0.94 14.43 16.02
N ALA A 10 -1.87 13.74 16.71
CA ALA A 10 -2.41 14.18 18.00
C ALA A 10 -1.32 14.38 19.06
N LEU A 11 -0.30 13.50 19.11
CA LEU A 11 0.84 13.68 20.02
C LEU A 11 1.70 14.91 19.70
N VAL A 12 1.91 15.20 18.41
CA VAL A 12 2.63 16.41 17.97
C VAL A 12 1.81 17.65 18.31
N LEU A 13 0.52 17.66 17.97
CA LEU A 13 -0.39 18.75 18.27
C LEU A 13 -0.50 19.01 19.78
N ALA A 14 -0.48 17.97 20.62
CA ALA A 14 -0.47 18.14 22.08
C ALA A 14 0.78 18.90 22.57
N ALA A 15 1.94 18.63 21.97
CA ALA A 15 3.16 19.37 22.28
C ALA A 15 3.09 20.84 21.81
N GLU A 16 2.45 21.09 20.67
CA GLU A 16 2.17 22.45 20.19
C GLU A 16 1.25 23.20 21.15
N LYS A 17 0.14 22.59 21.60
CA LYS A 17 -0.78 23.18 22.59
C LYS A 17 -0.10 23.52 23.92
N ALA A 18 0.77 22.63 24.42
CA ALA A 18 1.55 22.89 25.63
C ALA A 18 2.54 24.05 25.44
N HIS A 19 3.13 24.15 24.24
CA HIS A 19 4.01 25.25 23.92
C HIS A 19 3.27 26.59 23.85
N GLU A 20 2.09 26.62 23.21
CA GLU A 20 1.21 27.79 23.10
C GLU A 20 0.73 28.29 24.46
N SER A 21 0.44 27.39 25.39
CA SER A 21 0.05 27.73 26.77
C SER A 21 1.23 28.12 27.68
N GLY A 22 2.47 27.94 27.23
CA GLY A 22 3.67 28.14 28.04
C GLY A 22 3.86 27.10 29.15
N GLU A 23 3.17 25.97 29.06
CA GLU A 23 3.17 24.91 30.08
C GLU A 23 4.15 23.79 29.73
N ARG A 24 4.83 23.26 30.75
CA ARG A 24 5.70 22.08 30.66
C ARG A 24 5.59 21.28 31.96
N PRO A 25 5.51 19.94 31.93
CA PRO A 25 5.57 19.05 30.76
C PRO A 25 4.27 18.98 29.94
N VAL A 26 4.32 18.34 28.76
CA VAL A 26 3.10 17.94 28.01
C VAL A 26 2.37 16.86 28.81
N ASP A 27 1.11 17.12 29.16
CA ASP A 27 0.31 16.26 30.02
C ASP A 27 -0.99 15.77 29.34
N ALA A 28 -1.81 15.01 30.07
CA ALA A 28 -3.06 14.45 29.59
C ALA A 28 -4.09 15.50 29.15
N ARG A 29 -4.06 16.72 29.72
CA ARG A 29 -4.96 17.82 29.33
C ARG A 29 -4.62 18.31 27.92
N HIS A 30 -3.34 18.55 27.64
CA HIS A 30 -2.88 18.96 26.30
C HIS A 30 -3.21 17.89 25.25
N LEU A 31 -3.05 16.62 25.60
CA LEU A 31 -3.38 15.51 24.73
C LEU A 31 -4.90 15.42 24.46
N LEU A 32 -5.75 15.66 25.46
CA LEU A 32 -7.20 15.70 25.27
C LEU A 32 -7.62 16.79 24.26
N LEU A 33 -7.05 17.99 24.37
CA LEU A 33 -7.29 19.09 23.42
C LEU A 33 -6.87 18.70 22.00
N ALA A 34 -5.67 18.13 21.86
CA ALA A 34 -5.18 17.68 20.55
C ALA A 34 -6.04 16.56 19.95
N LEU A 35 -6.55 15.63 20.77
CA LEU A 35 -7.45 14.57 20.33
C LEU A 35 -8.83 15.10 19.88
N ALA A 36 -9.29 16.22 20.45
CA ALA A 36 -10.53 16.88 20.03
C ALA A 36 -10.40 17.56 18.67
N GLU A 37 -9.19 18.00 18.30
CA GLU A 37 -8.89 18.68 17.03
C GLU A 37 -8.41 17.72 15.93
N THR A 38 -7.83 16.59 16.31
CA THR A 38 -7.29 15.62 15.35
C THR A 38 -8.39 14.74 14.77
N ASP A 39 -8.39 14.58 13.45
CA ASP A 39 -9.31 13.66 12.79
C ASP A 39 -9.16 12.23 13.32
N GLY A 40 -10.31 11.62 13.58
CA GLY A 40 -10.39 10.32 14.21
C GLY A 40 -11.66 10.17 15.02
N GLY A 41 -11.65 9.14 15.84
CA GLY A 41 -12.73 8.59 16.64
C GLY A 41 -12.66 9.12 18.05
N ALA A 42 -11.51 9.60 18.52
CA ALA A 42 -11.43 10.44 19.69
C ALA A 42 -12.24 11.72 19.44
N ARG A 43 -11.98 12.40 18.33
CA ARG A 43 -12.79 13.54 17.88
C ARG A 43 -14.25 13.15 17.68
N HIS A 44 -14.55 12.07 16.94
CA HIS A 44 -15.94 11.64 16.75
C HIS A 44 -16.66 11.31 18.06
N ALA A 45 -15.99 10.64 19.00
CA ALA A 45 -16.54 10.31 20.31
C ALA A 45 -16.86 11.58 21.08
N LEU A 46 -15.91 12.52 21.12
CA LEU A 46 -16.09 13.82 21.77
C LEU A 46 -17.22 14.63 21.11
N THR A 47 -17.33 14.64 19.78
CA THR A 47 -18.40 15.33 19.05
C THR A 47 -19.77 14.68 19.30
N ARG A 48 -19.86 13.34 19.29
CA ARG A 48 -21.12 12.62 19.56
C ARG A 48 -21.59 12.78 21.01
N SER A 49 -20.67 12.96 21.93
CA SER A 49 -20.98 13.21 23.34
C SER A 49 -21.47 14.64 23.59
N ALA A 50 -21.42 15.54 22.60
CA ALA A 50 -21.91 16.92 22.72
C ALA A 50 -23.43 16.99 22.48
N PRO A 51 -24.23 17.47 23.46
CA PRO A 51 -25.69 17.44 23.41
C PRO A 51 -26.32 18.27 22.29
N ASP A 52 -25.59 19.25 21.74
CA ASP A 52 -26.10 20.18 20.70
C ASP A 52 -25.34 20.09 19.36
N GLY A 53 -24.46 19.10 19.17
CA GLY A 53 -23.61 19.03 17.97
C GLY A 53 -22.62 20.20 17.83
N ARG A 54 -22.39 20.97 18.91
CA ARG A 54 -21.37 22.03 18.96
C ARG A 54 -19.98 21.43 18.95
N GLU A 55 -19.06 22.04 18.20
CA GLU A 55 -17.68 21.56 18.15
C GLU A 55 -16.96 21.77 19.50
N PRO A 56 -16.34 20.72 20.07
CA PRO A 56 -15.76 20.76 21.42
C PRO A 56 -14.54 21.70 21.56
N GLY A 57 -13.83 22.01 20.47
CA GLY A 57 -12.60 22.82 20.50
C GLY A 57 -12.77 24.25 21.03
N ASN A 58 -14.00 24.80 20.98
CA ASN A 58 -14.25 26.20 21.37
C ASN A 58 -14.71 26.38 22.83
N GLN A 59 -14.98 25.32 23.58
CA GLN A 59 -15.53 25.41 24.95
C GLN A 59 -14.60 24.89 26.05
N ALA A 60 -13.51 24.21 25.69
CA ALA A 60 -12.56 23.64 26.64
C ALA A 60 -11.51 24.64 27.19
N SER A 61 -11.75 25.95 27.05
CA SER A 61 -10.98 26.93 27.81
C SER A 61 -11.38 26.83 29.29
N PRO A 62 -10.48 26.46 30.20
CA PRO A 62 -10.82 26.42 31.62
C PRO A 62 -11.29 27.82 32.06
N PRO A 63 -12.20 27.92 33.05
CA PRO A 63 -12.52 29.20 33.66
C PRO A 63 -11.21 29.83 34.11
N ASP A 64 -10.94 31.06 33.65
CA ASP A 64 -9.70 31.80 33.88
C ASP A 64 -9.44 31.91 35.39
N THR A 65 -8.67 30.97 35.94
CA THR A 65 -8.30 30.94 37.35
C THR A 65 -7.22 31.99 37.55
N GLY A 66 -7.64 33.26 37.63
CA GLY A 66 -6.88 34.38 38.18
C GLY A 66 -5.43 34.46 37.71
N ARG A 67 -5.20 35.06 36.55
CA ARG A 67 -3.87 35.50 36.09
C ARG A 67 -3.16 36.26 37.22
N PRO A 68 -2.02 35.79 37.75
CA PRO A 68 -1.27 36.52 38.75
C PRO A 68 -0.77 37.82 38.13
N GLY A 69 -0.96 38.94 38.83
CA GLY A 69 -0.54 40.25 38.35
C GLY A 69 0.96 40.29 37.99
N PRO A 70 1.36 41.16 37.03
CA PRO A 70 2.74 41.27 36.58
C PRO A 70 3.62 41.80 37.72
N GLY A 71 4.29 40.89 38.44
CA GLY A 71 5.19 41.28 39.54
C GLY A 71 5.61 40.16 40.49
N ALA A 72 4.92 39.02 40.51
CA ALA A 72 5.31 37.90 41.38
C ALA A 72 6.47 37.12 40.76
N LYS A 73 7.69 37.34 41.28
CA LYS A 73 8.84 36.44 41.09
C LYS A 73 8.51 35.09 41.75
N THR A 74 7.87 34.22 41.00
CA THR A 74 7.60 32.84 41.42
C THR A 74 8.80 31.97 41.09
N SER A 75 9.24 31.21 42.08
CA SER A 75 10.14 30.07 41.95
C SER A 75 9.71 29.18 40.77
N PRO A 76 10.63 28.46 40.11
CA PRO A 76 10.25 27.53 39.05
C PRO A 76 9.15 26.59 39.61
N PRO A 77 7.99 26.49 38.95
CA PRO A 77 6.89 25.68 39.44
C PRO A 77 7.39 24.26 39.67
N GLU A 78 7.06 23.69 40.82
CA GLU A 78 7.29 22.27 41.08
C GLU A 78 6.71 21.49 39.90
N SER A 79 7.57 20.73 39.22
CA SER A 79 7.38 20.22 37.87
C SER A 79 6.36 19.09 37.72
N GLY A 80 5.40 18.99 38.63
CA GLY A 80 4.29 18.04 38.59
C GLY A 80 2.97 18.78 38.48
N GLY A 81 2.54 19.08 37.26
CA GLY A 81 1.14 19.46 37.02
C GLY A 81 0.18 18.38 37.53
N PRO A 82 -1.09 18.71 37.78
CA PRO A 82 -2.07 17.79 38.36
C PRO A 82 -2.42 16.60 37.45
N PHE A 83 -1.98 16.61 36.20
CA PHE A 83 -2.28 15.62 35.17
C PHE A 83 -1.05 14.74 34.85
N PRO A 84 -1.25 13.45 34.52
CA PRO A 84 -0.17 12.55 34.14
C PRO A 84 0.52 12.98 32.83
N PRO A 85 1.84 12.75 32.70
CA PRO A 85 2.61 13.19 31.54
C PRO A 85 2.28 12.37 30.29
N ALA A 86 2.29 13.01 29.11
CA ALA A 86 1.90 12.40 27.84
C ALA A 86 2.69 11.12 27.47
N PRO A 87 3.99 10.96 27.76
CA PRO A 87 4.72 9.70 27.53
C PRO A 87 4.14 8.51 28.31
N GLU A 88 3.63 8.74 29.52
CA GLU A 88 2.99 7.70 30.32
C GLU A 88 1.65 7.29 29.70
N ILE A 89 0.86 8.26 29.27
CA ILE A 89 -0.39 8.02 28.54
C ILE A 89 -0.13 7.24 27.25
N ALA A 90 0.91 7.61 26.49
CA ALA A 90 1.28 6.89 25.28
C ALA A 90 1.69 5.43 25.56
N ALA A 91 2.45 5.18 26.63
CA ALA A 91 2.83 3.83 27.02
C ALA A 91 1.61 2.97 27.40
N ARG A 92 0.67 3.55 28.18
CA ARG A 92 -0.58 2.89 28.58
C ARG A 92 -1.51 2.62 27.37
N ALA A 93 -1.65 3.58 26.44
CA ALA A 93 -2.42 3.40 25.22
C ALA A 93 -1.86 2.26 24.33
N LEU A 94 -0.54 2.17 24.21
CA LEU A 94 0.13 1.06 23.51
C LEU A 94 -0.07 -0.27 24.24
N ALA A 95 -0.06 -0.30 25.58
CA ALA A 95 -0.36 -1.52 26.34
C ALA A 95 -1.82 -1.97 26.15
N ARG A 96 -2.76 -1.01 26.13
CA ARG A 96 -4.18 -1.26 25.88
C ARG A 96 -4.40 -1.87 24.49
N ALA A 97 -3.83 -1.27 23.45
CA ALA A 97 -3.92 -1.79 22.10
C ALA A 97 -3.35 -3.22 21.98
N ARG A 98 -2.24 -3.55 22.67
CA ARG A 98 -1.69 -4.92 22.70
C ARG A 98 -2.65 -5.91 23.32
N THR A 99 -3.26 -5.52 24.44
CA THR A 99 -4.23 -6.36 25.16
C THR A 99 -5.46 -6.64 24.29
N ALA A 100 -5.85 -5.67 23.45
CA ALA A 100 -6.88 -5.82 22.43
C ALA A 100 -6.43 -6.59 21.17
N GLY A 101 -5.23 -7.18 21.14
CA GLY A 101 -4.69 -7.91 20.00
C GLY A 101 -4.26 -7.03 18.81
N ARG A 102 -4.19 -5.71 18.99
CA ARG A 102 -3.73 -4.76 17.97
C ARG A 102 -2.22 -4.53 18.08
N ASP A 103 -1.58 -4.35 16.94
CA ASP A 103 -0.15 -4.02 16.79
C ASP A 103 0.13 -2.51 16.69
N TYR A 104 -0.93 -1.70 16.76
CA TYR A 104 -0.88 -0.24 16.77
C TYR A 104 -1.89 0.37 17.75
N ALA A 105 -1.62 1.58 18.24
CA ALA A 105 -2.59 2.38 19.00
C ALA A 105 -3.24 3.47 18.14
N THR A 106 -4.53 3.69 18.39
CA THR A 106 -5.43 4.64 17.72
C THR A 106 -5.67 5.89 18.56
N THR A 107 -6.25 6.93 17.98
CA THR A 107 -6.69 8.11 18.74
C THR A 107 -7.71 7.74 19.83
N THR A 108 -8.56 6.72 19.67
CA THR A 108 -9.43 6.19 20.74
C THR A 108 -8.63 5.51 21.85
N ASP A 109 -7.61 4.73 21.53
CA ASP A 109 -6.74 4.15 22.57
C ASP A 109 -6.12 5.24 23.45
N PHE A 110 -5.71 6.35 22.83
CA PHE A 110 -5.23 7.53 23.54
C PHE A 110 -6.33 8.21 24.35
N LEU A 111 -7.50 8.49 23.77
CA LEU A 111 -8.62 9.12 24.48
C LEU A 111 -9.02 8.32 25.72
N VAL A 112 -9.24 7.02 25.58
CA VAL A 112 -9.65 6.20 26.73
C VAL A 112 -8.57 6.20 27.80
N THR A 113 -7.29 6.12 27.40
CA THR A 113 -6.19 6.17 28.36
C THR A 113 -6.08 7.53 29.07
N VAL A 114 -6.33 8.63 28.37
CA VAL A 114 -6.39 9.98 28.94
C VAL A 114 -7.49 10.07 30.00
N LEU A 115 -8.67 9.53 29.71
CA LEU A 115 -9.81 9.55 30.64
C LEU A 115 -9.60 8.64 31.85
N ASP A 116 -8.91 7.51 31.67
CA ASP A 116 -8.61 6.54 32.73
C ASP A 116 -7.48 7.01 33.68
N ALA A 117 -6.62 7.95 33.25
CA ALA A 117 -5.33 8.19 33.93
C ALA A 117 -5.33 9.20 35.08
N ASP A 118 -6.39 10.00 35.24
CA ASP A 118 -6.39 11.17 36.13
C ASP A 118 -7.46 11.09 37.23
N ASP A 119 -7.69 9.89 37.78
CA ASP A 119 -8.69 9.62 38.83
C ASP A 119 -10.09 10.21 38.51
N GLY A 120 -10.43 10.31 37.22
CA GLY A 120 -11.68 10.87 36.73
C GLY A 120 -11.77 12.40 36.65
N ARG A 121 -10.71 13.17 36.96
CA ARG A 121 -10.72 14.64 36.86
C ARG A 121 -10.95 15.13 35.42
N LEU A 122 -10.24 14.60 34.43
CA LEU A 122 -10.51 14.94 33.02
C LEU A 122 -11.91 14.48 32.56
N ALA A 123 -12.38 13.33 33.04
CA ALA A 123 -13.75 12.87 32.77
C ALA A 123 -14.78 13.82 33.41
N ALA A 124 -14.51 14.34 34.61
CA ALA A 124 -15.33 15.34 35.28
C ALA A 124 -15.31 16.69 34.57
N MET A 125 -14.15 17.11 34.03
CA MET A 125 -14.06 18.32 33.19
C MET A 125 -14.92 18.20 31.93
N LEU A 126 -14.86 17.05 31.24
CA LEU A 126 -15.72 16.78 30.09
C LEU A 126 -17.20 16.78 30.51
N HIS A 127 -17.54 16.14 31.62
CA HIS A 127 -18.91 16.14 32.13
C HIS A 127 -19.42 17.54 32.49
N ALA A 128 -18.58 18.37 33.11
CA ALA A 128 -18.88 19.78 33.39
C ALA A 128 -19.08 20.61 32.11
N ALA A 129 -18.40 20.24 31.02
CA ALA A 129 -18.61 20.79 29.69
C ALA A 129 -19.82 20.17 28.95
N GLY A 130 -20.61 19.32 29.62
CA GLY A 130 -21.79 18.67 29.07
C GLY A 130 -21.48 17.45 28.19
N LEU A 131 -20.24 16.94 28.20
CA LEU A 131 -19.81 15.79 27.41
C LEU A 131 -19.91 14.50 28.24
N ASP A 132 -20.69 13.52 27.79
CA ASP A 132 -20.73 12.20 28.42
C ASP A 132 -19.49 11.36 28.00
N SER A 133 -18.74 10.85 28.98
CA SER A 133 -17.53 10.04 28.74
C SER A 133 -17.84 8.55 28.58
N ALA A 134 -19.03 8.08 28.98
CA ALA A 134 -19.41 6.67 28.91
C ALA A 134 -19.50 6.08 27.48
N PRO A 135 -19.97 6.82 26.43
CA PRO A 135 -20.05 6.30 25.06
C PRO A 135 -18.70 6.16 24.36
N ALA A 136 -17.66 6.88 24.82
CA ALA A 136 -16.37 6.95 24.14
C ALA A 136 -15.61 5.62 24.13
N GLY A 137 -15.92 4.70 25.06
CA GLY A 137 -15.19 3.44 25.22
C GLY A 137 -15.79 2.20 24.55
N ARG A 138 -17.08 2.19 24.17
CA ARG A 138 -17.79 0.93 23.84
C ARG A 138 -18.14 0.69 22.37
N ASP A 139 -18.33 1.74 21.57
CA ASP A 139 -18.83 1.58 20.17
C ASP A 139 -17.91 2.16 19.09
N HIS A 140 -16.72 2.65 19.47
CA HIS A 140 -15.90 3.48 18.57
C HIS A 140 -14.88 2.74 17.70
N ALA A 141 -14.58 1.48 18.00
CA ALA A 141 -13.73 0.66 17.14
C ALA A 141 -14.29 0.52 15.71
N ASP A 142 -15.61 0.66 15.56
CA ASP A 142 -16.34 0.45 14.31
C ASP A 142 -16.92 1.73 13.70
N CYS A 143 -17.13 2.80 14.49
CA CYS A 143 -17.94 3.96 14.08
C CYS A 143 -17.17 5.06 13.33
N CYS A 144 -15.85 5.15 13.48
CA CYS A 144 -15.06 6.16 12.78
C CYS A 144 -13.72 5.62 12.28
N ALA A 145 -13.32 6.09 11.10
CA ALA A 145 -12.08 5.75 10.42
C ALA A 145 -10.81 6.25 11.13
N GLU A 146 -10.72 6.15 12.46
CA GLU A 146 -9.44 6.13 13.20
C GLU A 146 -8.53 5.03 12.78
N ASN A 147 -9.17 3.98 12.33
CA ASN A 147 -8.46 2.94 11.70
C ASN A 147 -7.95 3.55 10.39
N GLY A 148 -6.64 3.59 10.26
CA GLY A 148 -6.01 3.02 9.06
C GLY A 148 -6.51 1.61 8.69
N TYR A 149 -7.76 1.21 9.02
CA TYR A 149 -8.59 0.28 8.28
C TYR A 149 -8.83 0.97 6.94
N SER A 150 -7.82 0.84 6.11
CA SER A 150 -8.13 0.59 4.73
C SER A 150 -9.17 -0.55 4.69
N PRO A 151 -10.29 -0.42 3.96
CA PRO A 151 -11.19 -1.53 3.68
C PRO A 151 -10.46 -2.72 3.01
N MET A 152 -9.21 -2.51 2.57
CA MET A 152 -8.31 -3.57 2.11
C MET A 152 -7.85 -4.50 3.24
N ARG A 153 -7.86 -4.07 4.50
CA ARG A 153 -7.23 -4.84 5.59
C ARG A 153 -7.91 -6.19 5.85
N PRO A 154 -9.25 -6.31 5.92
CA PRO A 154 -9.93 -7.61 5.97
C PRO A 154 -9.58 -8.49 4.77
N LEU A 155 -9.50 -7.89 3.57
CA LEU A 155 -9.13 -8.61 2.35
C LEU A 155 -7.70 -9.15 2.46
N LEU A 156 -6.73 -8.33 2.86
CA LEU A 156 -5.33 -8.73 3.08
C LEU A 156 -5.22 -9.84 4.15
N ALA A 157 -5.96 -9.73 5.25
CA ALA A 157 -5.98 -10.78 6.28
C ALA A 157 -6.51 -12.11 5.71
N ALA A 158 -7.61 -12.07 4.94
CA ALA A 158 -8.18 -13.24 4.27
C ALA A 158 -7.23 -13.85 3.22
N MET A 159 -6.39 -13.03 2.57
CA MET A 159 -5.36 -13.54 1.64
C MET A 159 -4.34 -14.44 2.35
N GLY A 160 -3.96 -14.08 3.57
CA GLY A 160 -3.09 -14.88 4.42
C GLY A 160 -3.65 -16.28 4.69
N ALA A 161 -4.93 -16.36 5.06
CA ALA A 161 -5.61 -17.64 5.31
C ALA A 161 -5.70 -18.53 4.06
N ARG A 162 -5.78 -17.93 2.85
CA ARG A 162 -5.89 -18.66 1.58
C ARG A 162 -4.56 -18.97 0.91
N ALA A 163 -3.43 -18.57 1.51
CA ALA A 163 -2.09 -18.70 0.93
C ALA A 163 -1.71 -20.15 0.57
N GLY A 164 -2.24 -21.15 1.29
CA GLY A 164 -1.98 -22.58 1.03
C GLY A 164 -2.38 -23.03 -0.37
N GLY A 165 -3.35 -22.38 -1.01
CA GLY A 165 -3.83 -22.72 -2.36
C GLY A 165 -2.94 -22.21 -3.50
N LEU A 166 -1.92 -21.39 -3.21
CA LEU A 166 -1.05 -20.79 -4.23
C LEU A 166 -0.04 -21.80 -4.79
N PRO A 167 0.31 -21.70 -6.09
CA PRO A 167 1.30 -22.58 -6.70
C PRO A 167 2.67 -22.44 -6.02
N GLY A 168 3.37 -23.56 -5.89
CA GLY A 168 4.69 -23.62 -5.26
C GLY A 168 5.81 -23.03 -6.14
N ARG A 169 6.97 -22.74 -5.51
CA ARG A 169 8.12 -22.07 -6.14
C ARG A 169 8.70 -22.81 -7.37
N ALA A 170 8.59 -24.13 -7.41
CA ALA A 170 9.09 -24.95 -8.53
C ALA A 170 8.36 -24.61 -9.84
N ARG A 171 7.03 -24.48 -9.80
CA ARG A 171 6.22 -24.12 -10.97
C ARG A 171 6.57 -22.72 -11.49
N THR A 172 6.89 -21.79 -10.61
CA THR A 172 7.35 -20.45 -11.00
C THR A 172 8.68 -20.47 -11.76
N ARG A 173 9.62 -21.35 -11.40
CA ARG A 173 10.89 -21.48 -12.14
C ARG A 173 10.68 -22.03 -13.55
N LEU A 174 9.80 -23.01 -13.69
CA LEU A 174 9.43 -23.52 -15.01
C LEU A 174 8.84 -22.42 -15.89
N HIS A 175 7.94 -21.59 -15.34
CA HIS A 175 7.38 -20.44 -16.06
C HIS A 175 8.42 -19.42 -16.54
N LEU A 176 9.49 -19.21 -15.76
CA LEU A 176 10.60 -18.34 -16.18
C LEU A 176 11.30 -18.89 -17.42
N LEU A 177 11.63 -20.18 -17.42
CA LEU A 177 12.31 -20.86 -18.53
C LEU A 177 11.41 -20.91 -19.77
N THR A 178 10.17 -21.37 -19.63
CA THR A 178 9.23 -21.45 -20.75
C THR A 178 8.88 -20.08 -21.31
N GLY A 179 8.94 -19.03 -20.47
CA GLY A 179 8.69 -17.65 -20.89
C GLY A 179 9.78 -17.05 -21.80
N LEU A 180 10.96 -17.67 -21.89
CA LEU A 180 12.05 -17.27 -22.79
C LEU A 180 11.99 -18.00 -24.14
N LEU A 181 11.33 -19.16 -24.23
CA LEU A 181 11.26 -19.95 -25.47
C LEU A 181 10.74 -19.15 -26.69
N PRO A 182 9.69 -18.32 -26.59
CA PRO A 182 9.23 -17.56 -27.76
C PRO A 182 10.24 -16.52 -28.24
N LEU A 183 11.02 -15.96 -27.32
CA LEU A 183 12.07 -15.00 -27.65
C LEU A 183 13.26 -15.71 -28.31
N LEU A 184 13.63 -16.89 -27.82
CA LEU A 184 14.67 -17.72 -28.45
C LEU A 184 14.26 -18.18 -29.86
N LEU A 185 12.98 -18.56 -30.05
CA LEU A 185 12.44 -18.90 -31.36
C LEU A 185 12.52 -17.70 -32.31
N LEU A 186 12.11 -16.51 -31.85
CA LEU A 186 12.18 -15.29 -32.65
C LEU A 186 13.64 -14.94 -33.03
N TYR A 187 14.57 -15.14 -32.10
CA TYR A 187 16.00 -14.96 -32.33
C TYR A 187 16.54 -15.97 -33.36
N ALA A 188 16.16 -17.24 -33.26
CA ALA A 188 16.53 -18.27 -34.24
C ALA A 188 15.98 -17.97 -35.64
N LEU A 189 14.76 -17.43 -35.74
CA LEU A 189 14.19 -17.00 -37.02
C LEU A 189 14.96 -15.84 -37.63
N VAL A 190 15.32 -14.83 -36.82
CA VAL A 190 16.18 -13.72 -37.30
C VAL A 190 17.52 -14.26 -37.78
N LEU A 191 18.17 -15.13 -36.99
CA LEU A 191 19.44 -15.77 -37.34
C LEU A 191 19.36 -16.55 -38.66
N ALA A 192 18.30 -17.33 -38.87
CA ALA A 192 18.11 -18.11 -40.08
C ALA A 192 17.92 -17.21 -41.32
N VAL A 193 17.18 -16.11 -41.18
CA VAL A 193 16.90 -15.19 -42.28
C VAL A 193 18.13 -14.35 -42.65
N THR A 194 19.00 -14.07 -41.70
CA THR A 194 20.19 -13.21 -41.86
C THR A 194 21.48 -13.99 -42.02
N TRP A 195 21.37 -15.31 -42.19
CA TRP A 195 22.49 -16.23 -42.26
C TRP A 195 23.51 -15.81 -43.34
N ASP A 196 23.01 -15.50 -44.53
CA ASP A 196 23.84 -15.15 -45.68
C ASP A 196 24.32 -13.68 -45.68
N THR A 197 23.69 -12.81 -44.90
CA THR A 197 23.96 -11.36 -44.94
C THR A 197 24.92 -10.89 -43.86
N ALA A 198 24.72 -11.32 -42.61
CA ALA A 198 25.53 -10.89 -41.46
C ALA A 198 26.39 -12.01 -40.87
N GLY A 199 26.08 -13.27 -41.20
CA GLY A 199 26.68 -14.44 -40.58
C GLY A 199 26.21 -14.65 -39.13
N PRO A 200 26.13 -15.92 -38.66
CA PRO A 200 25.65 -16.23 -37.32
C PRO A 200 26.56 -15.67 -36.21
N GLU A 201 27.86 -15.58 -36.45
CA GLU A 201 28.86 -15.11 -35.49
C GLU A 201 28.62 -13.64 -35.11
N THR A 202 28.36 -12.78 -36.10
CA THR A 202 28.11 -11.35 -35.89
C THR A 202 26.87 -11.13 -35.03
N ILE A 203 25.78 -11.84 -35.37
CA ILE A 203 24.48 -11.70 -34.69
C ILE A 203 24.58 -12.15 -33.24
N LEU A 204 25.27 -13.28 -33.01
CA LEU A 204 25.53 -13.80 -31.67
C LEU A 204 26.42 -12.85 -30.86
N ALA A 205 27.52 -12.36 -31.45
CA ALA A 205 28.43 -11.43 -30.78
C ALA A 205 27.72 -10.13 -30.38
N VAL A 206 26.94 -9.53 -31.28
CA VAL A 206 26.12 -8.34 -31.01
C VAL A 206 25.10 -8.65 -29.92
N GLY A 207 24.38 -9.76 -30.03
CA GLY A 207 23.37 -10.17 -29.05
C GLY A 207 23.96 -10.28 -27.64
N VAL A 208 25.11 -10.94 -27.50
CA VAL A 208 25.83 -11.09 -26.23
C VAL A 208 26.32 -9.73 -25.72
N ALA A 209 26.92 -8.89 -26.57
CA ALA A 209 27.41 -7.57 -26.18
C ALA A 209 26.27 -6.68 -25.65
N VAL A 210 25.13 -6.66 -26.33
CA VAL A 210 23.95 -5.89 -25.92
C VAL A 210 23.31 -6.46 -24.66
N LEU A 211 23.29 -7.77 -24.48
CA LEU A 211 22.85 -8.38 -23.22
C LEU A 211 23.76 -7.98 -22.06
N ALA A 212 25.09 -8.04 -22.25
CA ALA A 212 26.07 -7.68 -21.23
C ALA A 212 26.01 -6.20 -20.85
N ALA A 213 25.92 -5.30 -21.83
CA ALA A 213 25.87 -3.85 -21.60
C ALA A 213 24.48 -3.34 -21.22
N GLY A 214 23.42 -3.86 -21.85
CA GLY A 214 22.05 -3.41 -21.66
C GLY A 214 21.42 -3.86 -20.35
N PHE A 215 21.79 -5.03 -19.83
CA PHE A 215 21.20 -5.56 -18.60
C PHE A 215 21.47 -4.66 -17.37
N PRO A 216 22.71 -4.18 -17.11
CA PRO A 216 22.96 -3.19 -16.06
C PRO A 216 22.15 -1.90 -16.21
N LEU A 217 21.99 -1.38 -17.43
CA LEU A 217 21.21 -0.18 -17.72
C LEU A 217 19.72 -0.38 -17.41
N ILE A 218 19.17 -1.53 -17.79
CA ILE A 218 17.78 -1.91 -17.46
C ILE A 218 17.60 -1.96 -15.93
N LEU A 219 18.54 -2.56 -15.20
CA LEU A 219 18.49 -2.61 -13.74
C LEU A 219 18.54 -1.21 -13.11
N LEU A 220 19.36 -0.31 -13.64
CA LEU A 220 19.45 1.07 -13.16
C LEU A 220 18.16 1.84 -13.44
N ALA A 221 17.62 1.74 -14.66
CA ALA A 221 16.36 2.37 -15.05
C ALA A 221 15.19 1.89 -14.18
N GLU A 222 15.08 0.57 -13.94
CA GLU A 222 14.05 0.01 -13.06
C GLU A 222 14.21 0.47 -11.62
N ARG A 223 15.44 0.62 -11.11
CA ARG A 223 15.68 1.16 -9.75
C ARG A 223 15.21 2.61 -9.65
N ARG A 224 15.47 3.44 -10.66
CA ARG A 224 15.00 4.83 -10.71
C ARG A 224 13.48 4.90 -10.79
N GLN A 225 12.87 4.10 -11.67
CA GLN A 225 11.42 4.02 -11.81
C GLN A 225 10.76 3.54 -10.52
N LEU A 226 11.30 2.52 -9.85
CA LEU A 226 10.82 2.04 -8.55
C LEU A 226 10.83 3.14 -7.50
N ARG A 227 11.92 3.89 -7.38
CA ARG A 227 12.00 5.02 -6.43
C ARG A 227 10.97 6.09 -6.74
N ALA A 228 10.81 6.46 -8.02
CA ALA A 228 9.83 7.45 -8.44
C ALA A 228 8.39 7.01 -8.13
N LEU A 229 8.05 5.73 -8.41
CA LEU A 229 6.75 5.17 -8.10
C LEU A 229 6.46 5.14 -6.59
N LEU A 230 7.45 4.78 -5.77
CA LEU A 230 7.29 4.78 -4.32
C LEU A 230 7.20 6.19 -3.74
N ALA A 231 7.94 7.15 -4.30
CA ALA A 231 7.84 8.55 -3.90
C ALA A 231 6.47 9.16 -4.23
N ALA A 232 5.83 8.70 -5.31
CA ALA A 232 4.48 9.11 -5.71
C ALA A 232 3.35 8.41 -4.92
N ALA A 233 3.69 7.46 -4.03
CA ALA A 233 2.75 6.70 -3.22
C ALA A 233 3.16 6.83 -1.73
N PRO A 234 2.94 8.00 -1.10
CA PRO A 234 3.49 8.29 0.21
C PRO A 234 2.81 7.49 1.33
N ASP A 235 1.53 7.14 1.17
CA ASP A 235 0.70 6.68 2.28
C ASP A 235 0.74 5.15 2.41
N PRO A 236 1.39 4.59 3.45
CA PRO A 236 1.37 3.17 3.69
C PRO A 236 0.01 2.71 4.24
N VAL A 237 -0.46 1.56 3.79
CA VAL A 237 -1.61 0.85 4.34
C VAL A 237 -1.11 -0.22 5.31
N ALA A 238 -1.66 -0.24 6.52
CA ALA A 238 -1.31 -1.21 7.54
C ALA A 238 -1.59 -2.64 7.06
N VAL A 239 -0.54 -3.46 6.95
CA VAL A 239 -0.65 -4.84 6.50
C VAL A 239 -0.86 -5.75 7.72
N PRO A 240 -1.94 -6.54 7.78
CA PRO A 240 -2.24 -7.36 8.94
C PRO A 240 -1.22 -8.50 9.10
N THR A 241 -0.87 -8.86 10.34
CA THR A 241 0.03 -9.98 10.67
C THR A 241 -0.42 -11.31 10.06
N GLY A 242 -1.74 -11.49 9.88
CA GLY A 242 -2.34 -12.63 9.18
C GLY A 242 -1.82 -12.86 7.76
N ILE A 243 -1.22 -11.86 7.09
CA ILE A 243 -0.61 -12.01 5.75
C ILE A 243 0.62 -12.94 5.75
N ARG A 244 1.20 -13.25 6.91
CA ARG A 244 2.51 -13.92 6.99
C ARG A 244 2.61 -15.23 6.19
N PRO A 245 1.61 -16.14 6.19
CA PRO A 245 1.66 -17.36 5.39
C PRO A 245 1.78 -17.08 3.89
N LEU A 246 1.16 -16.00 3.40
CA LEU A 246 1.30 -15.55 2.01
C LEU A 246 2.75 -15.14 1.72
N LEU A 247 3.37 -14.34 2.60
CA LEU A 247 4.75 -13.89 2.41
C LEU A 247 5.72 -15.06 2.36
N ASP A 248 5.58 -16.02 3.28
CA ASP A 248 6.43 -17.20 3.33
C ASP A 248 6.28 -18.06 2.06
N ARG A 249 5.04 -18.21 1.56
CA ARG A 249 4.75 -18.89 0.30
C ARG A 249 5.43 -18.20 -0.89
N LEU A 250 5.36 -16.88 -0.96
CA LEU A 250 5.98 -16.05 -2.01
C LEU A 250 7.51 -15.90 -1.87
N GLY A 251 8.07 -16.34 -0.73
CA GLY A 251 9.47 -16.15 -0.37
C GLY A 251 9.85 -14.70 -0.09
N LEU A 252 8.87 -13.91 0.36
CA LEU A 252 9.02 -12.51 0.75
C LEU A 252 9.27 -12.43 2.25
N ARG A 253 10.12 -11.51 2.66
CA ARG A 253 10.34 -11.12 4.06
C ARG A 253 9.34 -10.04 4.47
N ASP A 254 8.97 -9.19 3.52
CA ASP A 254 8.29 -7.93 3.75
C ASP A 254 7.36 -7.61 2.57
N LEU A 255 6.17 -7.09 2.89
CA LEU A 255 5.18 -6.62 1.94
C LEU A 255 4.61 -5.32 2.47
N GLU A 256 4.74 -4.28 1.67
CA GLU A 256 4.20 -2.97 1.96
C GLU A 256 3.06 -2.68 0.99
N VAL A 257 1.91 -2.26 1.49
CA VAL A 257 0.81 -1.79 0.66
C VAL A 257 0.81 -0.27 0.75
N ARG A 258 0.69 0.44 -0.37
CA ARG A 258 0.70 1.91 -0.42
C ARG A 258 -0.46 2.42 -1.24
N ARG A 259 -1.07 3.51 -0.79
CA ARG A 259 -2.11 4.21 -1.54
C ARG A 259 -1.46 5.12 -2.58
N VAL A 260 -2.01 5.11 -3.79
CA VAL A 260 -1.68 6.04 -4.86
C VAL A 260 -2.86 7.00 -5.02
N PRO A 261 -2.67 8.32 -4.87
CA PRO A 261 -3.75 9.26 -5.03
C PRO A 261 -4.25 9.31 -6.49
N GLY A 262 -5.57 9.35 -6.67
CA GLY A 262 -6.23 9.56 -7.95
C GLY A 262 -6.44 8.31 -8.83
N ALA A 263 -6.83 8.55 -10.08
CA ALA A 263 -7.21 7.53 -11.06
C ALA A 263 -6.00 6.87 -11.76
N GLY A 264 -5.13 6.25 -10.96
CA GLY A 264 -3.95 5.53 -11.42
C GLY A 264 -4.25 4.10 -11.91
N ALA A 265 -3.20 3.29 -12.01
CA ALA A 265 -3.32 1.85 -12.14
C ALA A 265 -2.68 1.20 -10.92
N ASP A 266 -3.35 0.20 -10.37
CA ASP A 266 -2.80 -0.66 -9.32
C ASP A 266 -1.60 -1.44 -9.88
N ARG A 267 -0.59 -1.67 -9.04
CA ARG A 267 0.66 -2.31 -9.46
C ARG A 267 1.31 -3.06 -8.33
N CYS A 268 1.85 -4.22 -8.64
CA CYS A 268 2.83 -4.87 -7.79
C CYS A 268 4.27 -4.56 -8.22
N LEU A 269 5.15 -4.49 -7.23
CA LEU A 269 6.58 -4.28 -7.41
C LEU A 269 7.33 -5.28 -6.53
N ARG A 270 8.49 -5.76 -7.00
CA ARG A 270 9.32 -6.72 -6.24
C ARG A 270 10.79 -6.41 -6.40
N ARG A 271 11.51 -6.42 -5.28
CA ARG A 271 12.97 -6.33 -5.24
C ARG A 271 13.52 -7.29 -4.19
N GLY A 272 14.07 -8.42 -4.67
CA GLY A 272 14.61 -9.46 -3.79
C GLY A 272 13.51 -10.11 -2.95
N ARG A 273 13.61 -9.95 -1.62
CA ARG A 273 12.63 -10.47 -0.65
C ARG A 273 11.64 -9.40 -0.16
N ARG A 274 11.61 -8.22 -0.78
CA ARG A 274 10.61 -7.18 -0.49
C ARG A 274 9.68 -7.00 -1.67
N ALA A 275 8.41 -6.75 -1.39
CA ALA A 275 7.42 -6.41 -2.40
C ALA A 275 6.58 -5.21 -1.95
N TRP A 276 6.01 -4.52 -2.94
CA TRP A 276 5.09 -3.42 -2.73
C TRP A 276 3.83 -3.65 -3.56
N LEU A 277 2.67 -3.37 -2.99
CA LEU A 277 1.41 -3.24 -3.72
C LEU A 277 1.01 -1.77 -3.69
N LEU A 278 0.93 -1.17 -4.86
CA LEU A 278 0.44 0.18 -5.05
C LEU A 278 -1.02 0.08 -5.43
N ILE A 279 -1.91 0.56 -4.56
CA ILE A 279 -3.36 0.49 -4.73
C ILE A 279 -3.88 1.91 -4.88
N THR A 280 -4.72 2.14 -5.88
CA THR A 280 -5.35 3.42 -6.15
C THR A 280 -6.47 3.69 -5.14
N SER A 281 -6.75 4.97 -4.86
CA SER A 281 -7.91 5.35 -4.02
C SER A 281 -9.22 4.76 -4.57
N ASP A 282 -9.37 4.71 -5.90
CA ASP A 282 -10.53 4.12 -6.59
C ASP A 282 -10.72 2.63 -6.23
N THR A 283 -9.66 1.83 -6.24
CA THR A 283 -9.72 0.43 -5.81
C THR A 283 -10.06 0.32 -4.33
N GLU A 284 -9.49 1.19 -3.49
CA GLU A 284 -9.73 1.15 -2.05
C GLU A 284 -11.17 1.50 -1.67
N GLU A 285 -11.76 2.50 -2.31
CA GLU A 285 -13.14 2.95 -2.07
C GLU A 285 -14.21 1.90 -2.47
N HIS A 286 -13.81 0.84 -3.19
CA HIS A 286 -14.71 -0.17 -3.75
C HIS A 286 -14.27 -1.59 -3.33
N PRO A 287 -14.55 -1.99 -2.08
CA PRO A 287 -14.07 -3.26 -1.50
C PRO A 287 -14.58 -4.50 -2.22
N ASP A 288 -15.76 -4.42 -2.86
CA ASP A 288 -16.40 -5.49 -3.64
C ASP A 288 -15.55 -5.93 -4.84
N ARG A 289 -14.87 -4.99 -5.51
CA ARG A 289 -13.93 -5.28 -6.61
C ARG A 289 -12.47 -5.39 -6.14
N ALA A 290 -12.12 -4.79 -5.01
CA ALA A 290 -10.74 -4.74 -4.54
C ALA A 290 -10.14 -6.12 -4.26
N GLY A 291 -10.95 -7.09 -3.82
CA GLY A 291 -10.51 -8.46 -3.62
C GLY A 291 -9.92 -9.07 -4.90
N PHE A 292 -10.56 -8.83 -6.04
CA PHE A 292 -10.05 -9.28 -7.35
C PHE A 292 -8.73 -8.58 -7.70
N VAL A 293 -8.66 -7.26 -7.56
CA VAL A 293 -7.45 -6.46 -7.87
C VAL A 293 -6.27 -6.89 -7.02
N LEU A 294 -6.44 -7.03 -5.70
CA LEU A 294 -5.37 -7.46 -4.79
C LEU A 294 -4.83 -8.84 -5.15
N TRP A 295 -5.72 -9.81 -5.43
CA TRP A 295 -5.28 -11.14 -5.84
C TRP A 295 -4.64 -11.16 -7.22
N HIS A 296 -5.08 -10.31 -8.15
CA HIS A 296 -4.46 -10.13 -9.46
C HIS A 296 -3.01 -9.61 -9.31
N GLU A 297 -2.81 -8.59 -8.48
CA GLU A 297 -1.46 -8.07 -8.19
C GLU A 297 -0.58 -9.09 -7.45
N VAL A 298 -1.15 -9.87 -6.54
CA VAL A 298 -0.43 -10.99 -5.92
C VAL A 298 -0.10 -12.09 -6.93
N ALA A 299 -0.94 -12.33 -7.94
CA ALA A 299 -0.66 -13.30 -8.99
C ALA A 299 0.61 -12.92 -9.79
N HIS A 300 0.81 -11.63 -10.06
CA HIS A 300 2.06 -11.14 -10.65
C HIS A 300 3.28 -11.39 -9.75
N LEU A 301 3.14 -11.24 -8.42
CA LEU A 301 4.19 -11.57 -7.45
C LEU A 301 4.53 -13.07 -7.41
N VAL A 302 3.49 -13.93 -7.49
CA VAL A 302 3.62 -15.40 -7.56
C VAL A 302 4.40 -15.82 -8.81
N ARG A 303 4.08 -15.20 -9.95
CA ARG A 303 4.71 -15.47 -11.25
C ARG A 303 6.07 -14.79 -11.41
N ARG A 304 6.44 -13.90 -10.50
CA ARG A 304 7.68 -13.09 -10.54
C ARG A 304 7.78 -12.32 -11.85
N ASP A 305 6.69 -11.67 -12.26
CA ASP A 305 6.62 -11.01 -13.56
C ASP A 305 7.69 -9.93 -13.74
N VAL A 306 8.01 -9.19 -12.67
CA VAL A 306 9.11 -8.21 -12.65
C VAL A 306 10.46 -8.87 -12.96
N GLU A 307 10.83 -9.93 -12.23
CA GLU A 307 12.10 -10.64 -12.41
C GLU A 307 12.18 -11.27 -13.81
N SER A 308 11.09 -11.88 -14.28
CA SER A 308 11.01 -12.50 -15.61
C SER A 308 11.07 -11.49 -16.76
N SER A 309 10.67 -10.23 -16.51
CA SER A 309 10.64 -9.19 -17.55
C SER A 309 12.03 -8.68 -17.91
N ARG A 310 13.00 -8.72 -16.99
CA ARG A 310 14.36 -8.22 -17.19
C ARG A 310 15.13 -8.96 -18.29
N PRO A 311 15.34 -10.29 -18.21
CA PRO A 311 16.07 -11.00 -19.26
C PRO A 311 15.33 -10.91 -20.60
N ARG A 312 14.00 -10.83 -20.59
CA ARG A 312 13.21 -10.63 -21.81
C ARG A 312 13.46 -9.27 -22.45
N ARG A 313 13.41 -8.17 -21.69
CA ARG A 313 13.69 -6.82 -22.22
C ARG A 313 15.11 -6.76 -22.79
N ALA A 314 16.07 -7.33 -22.08
CA ALA A 314 17.45 -7.41 -22.54
C ALA A 314 17.56 -8.23 -23.84
N GLY A 315 16.90 -9.39 -23.93
CA GLY A 315 16.91 -10.21 -25.14
C GLY A 315 16.16 -9.57 -26.32
N TYR A 316 15.06 -8.85 -26.09
CA TYR A 316 14.43 -8.05 -27.16
C TYR A 316 15.33 -6.90 -27.63
N LEU A 317 16.08 -6.26 -26.73
CA LEU A 317 17.06 -5.24 -27.10
C LEU A 317 18.20 -5.84 -27.94
N GLY A 318 18.71 -7.02 -27.54
CA GLY A 318 19.71 -7.77 -28.29
C GLY A 318 19.21 -8.18 -29.68
N LEU A 319 17.98 -8.69 -29.76
CA LEU A 319 17.32 -9.02 -31.02
C LEU A 319 17.14 -7.79 -31.92
N TYR A 320 16.72 -6.67 -31.34
CA TYR A 320 16.58 -5.40 -32.07
C TYR A 320 17.90 -4.94 -32.66
N ALA A 321 18.98 -4.94 -31.85
CA ALA A 321 20.31 -4.57 -32.31
C ALA A 321 20.85 -5.51 -33.40
N ALA A 322 20.67 -6.82 -33.22
CA ALA A 322 21.09 -7.82 -34.21
C ALA A 322 20.34 -7.63 -35.54
N THR A 323 19.05 -7.35 -35.48
CA THR A 323 18.22 -7.07 -36.67
C THR A 323 18.70 -5.81 -37.39
N LEU A 324 18.97 -4.73 -36.65
CA LEU A 324 19.47 -3.48 -37.25
C LEU A 324 20.84 -3.64 -37.93
N ILE A 325 21.75 -4.40 -37.31
CA ILE A 325 23.09 -4.62 -37.88
C ILE A 325 23.04 -5.50 -39.13
N SER A 326 22.07 -6.42 -39.22
CA SER A 326 21.91 -7.25 -40.42
C SER A 326 21.51 -6.47 -41.67
N LEU A 327 20.91 -5.28 -41.51
CA LEU A 327 20.33 -4.47 -42.58
C LEU A 327 19.35 -5.26 -43.50
N ASP A 328 18.85 -6.41 -43.04
CA ASP A 328 17.95 -7.27 -43.81
C ASP A 328 16.48 -6.89 -43.52
N PRO A 329 15.70 -6.47 -44.55
CA PRO A 329 14.31 -6.10 -44.37
C PRO A 329 13.43 -7.26 -43.89
N ARG A 330 13.79 -8.52 -44.20
CA ARG A 330 13.07 -9.71 -43.75
C ARG A 330 13.25 -9.89 -42.24
N ALA A 331 14.45 -9.68 -41.73
CA ALA A 331 14.73 -9.71 -40.29
C ALA A 331 13.94 -8.63 -39.54
N LEU A 332 13.85 -7.43 -40.12
CA LEU A 332 13.03 -6.35 -39.59
C LEU A 332 11.54 -6.72 -39.55
N ALA A 333 11.02 -7.33 -40.62
CA ALA A 333 9.64 -7.80 -40.67
C ALA A 333 9.36 -8.87 -39.59
N VAL A 334 10.27 -9.84 -39.43
CA VAL A 334 10.18 -10.87 -38.37
C VAL A 334 10.16 -10.22 -36.99
N LEU A 335 11.05 -9.28 -36.73
CA LEU A 335 11.12 -8.56 -35.45
C LEU A 335 9.85 -7.76 -35.17
N VAL A 336 9.38 -6.96 -36.13
CA VAL A 336 8.23 -6.07 -35.92
C VAL A 336 6.94 -6.88 -35.78
N VAL A 337 6.63 -7.74 -36.76
CA VAL A 337 5.38 -8.51 -36.78
C VAL A 337 5.42 -9.63 -35.73
N GLY A 338 6.47 -10.45 -35.76
CA GLY A 338 6.65 -11.55 -34.83
C GLY A 338 6.81 -11.06 -33.38
N GLY A 339 7.60 -10.01 -33.16
CA GLY A 339 7.77 -9.40 -31.85
C GLY A 339 6.48 -8.79 -31.30
N LEU A 340 5.68 -8.13 -32.14
CA LEU A 340 4.37 -7.59 -31.75
C LEU A 340 3.38 -8.70 -31.39
N LEU A 341 3.19 -9.69 -32.27
CA LEU A 341 2.26 -10.80 -32.03
C LEU A 341 2.64 -11.61 -30.79
N LEU A 342 3.91 -12.00 -30.67
CA LEU A 342 4.41 -12.72 -29.50
C LEU A 342 4.32 -11.86 -28.24
N GLY A 343 4.64 -10.57 -28.34
CA GLY A 343 4.57 -9.62 -27.23
C GLY A 343 3.16 -9.47 -26.69
N VAL A 344 2.19 -9.24 -27.56
CA VAL A 344 0.76 -9.08 -27.23
C VAL A 344 0.18 -10.40 -26.72
N GLY A 345 0.30 -11.48 -27.49
CA GLY A 345 -0.26 -12.79 -27.13
C GLY A 345 0.27 -13.30 -25.79
N ARG A 346 1.58 -13.15 -25.53
CA ARG A 346 2.19 -13.53 -24.25
C ARG A 346 1.71 -12.66 -23.10
N ARG A 347 1.59 -11.34 -23.29
CA ARG A 347 1.03 -10.44 -22.26
C ARG A 347 -0.40 -10.82 -21.95
N TRP A 348 -1.24 -11.02 -22.95
CA TRP A 348 -2.62 -11.43 -22.76
C TRP A 348 -2.73 -12.75 -22.02
N TRP A 349 -1.97 -13.77 -22.43
CA TRP A 349 -1.96 -15.05 -21.73
C TRP A 349 -1.54 -14.91 -20.26
N ALA A 350 -0.53 -14.08 -19.99
CA ALA A 350 -0.10 -13.75 -18.64
C ALA A 350 -1.22 -13.08 -17.83
N GLU A 351 -1.83 -12.03 -18.35
CA GLU A 351 -2.93 -11.32 -17.68
C GLU A 351 -4.11 -12.26 -17.39
N LEU A 352 -4.53 -13.09 -18.35
CA LEU A 352 -5.60 -14.07 -18.16
C LEU A 352 -5.23 -15.15 -17.14
N ALA A 353 -3.96 -15.55 -17.05
CA ALA A 353 -3.51 -16.47 -16.02
C ALA A 353 -3.54 -15.82 -14.63
N CYS A 354 -3.23 -14.53 -14.52
CA CYS A 354 -3.40 -13.76 -13.29
C CYS A 354 -4.88 -13.63 -12.92
N ASP A 355 -5.75 -13.33 -13.89
CA ASP A 355 -7.20 -13.26 -13.70
C ASP A 355 -7.79 -14.57 -13.20
N ARG A 356 -7.39 -15.71 -13.78
CA ARG A 356 -7.82 -17.05 -13.32
C ARG A 356 -7.47 -17.29 -11.85
N LEU A 357 -6.25 -16.89 -11.46
CA LEU A 357 -5.82 -17.01 -10.07
C LEU A 357 -6.66 -16.07 -9.18
N ALA A 358 -6.86 -14.83 -9.62
CA ALA A 358 -7.64 -13.84 -8.89
C ALA A 358 -9.10 -14.29 -8.70
N VAL A 359 -9.77 -14.76 -9.75
CA VAL A 359 -11.14 -15.30 -9.68
C VAL A 359 -11.22 -16.49 -8.74
N ARG A 360 -10.24 -17.41 -8.78
CA ARG A 360 -10.21 -18.57 -7.88
C ARG A 360 -10.24 -18.17 -6.40
N PHE A 361 -9.63 -17.06 -6.03
CA PHE A 361 -9.56 -16.62 -4.64
C PHE A 361 -10.54 -15.51 -4.28
N ALA A 362 -10.90 -14.61 -5.18
CA ALA A 362 -11.80 -13.49 -4.93
C ALA A 362 -13.27 -13.83 -5.28
N GLY A 363 -13.50 -14.85 -6.10
CA GLY A 363 -14.80 -15.19 -6.65
C GLY A 363 -15.09 -14.49 -7.98
N VAL A 364 -16.08 -15.01 -8.70
CA VAL A 364 -16.52 -14.48 -10.00
C VAL A 364 -17.20 -13.12 -9.84
N ASP A 365 -17.93 -12.89 -8.75
CA ASP A 365 -18.68 -11.65 -8.55
C ASP A 365 -17.74 -10.44 -8.36
N ALA A 366 -16.58 -10.65 -7.71
CA ALA A 366 -15.55 -9.61 -7.60
C ALA A 366 -14.96 -9.22 -8.98
N LEU A 367 -14.79 -10.18 -9.90
CA LEU A 367 -14.39 -9.89 -11.28
C LEU A 367 -15.48 -9.12 -12.03
N ARG A 368 -16.75 -9.49 -11.86
CA ARG A 368 -17.88 -8.81 -12.50
C ARG A 368 -18.01 -7.36 -12.02
N ALA A 369 -17.92 -7.14 -10.71
CA ALA A 369 -17.92 -5.81 -10.11
C ALA A 369 -16.75 -4.96 -10.65
N TRP A 370 -15.54 -5.54 -10.69
CA TRP A 370 -14.37 -4.89 -11.27
C TRP A 370 -14.57 -4.52 -12.76
N ALA A 371 -15.14 -5.43 -13.56
CA ALA A 371 -15.36 -5.22 -14.98
C ALA A 371 -16.45 -4.17 -15.27
N ALA A 372 -17.51 -4.12 -14.45
CA ALA A 372 -18.59 -3.15 -14.57
C ALA A 372 -18.12 -1.70 -14.33
N GLY A 373 -17.18 -1.51 -13.41
CA GLY A 373 -16.59 -0.19 -13.12
C GLY A 373 -15.52 0.27 -14.11
N ARG A 374 -15.19 -0.51 -15.16
CA ARG A 374 -14.11 -0.20 -16.10
C ARG A 374 -14.64 0.38 -17.41
N ALA A 375 -14.09 1.54 -17.79
CA ALA A 375 -14.27 2.09 -19.13
C ALA A 375 -13.65 1.17 -20.21
N PRO A 376 -14.19 1.16 -21.44
CA PRO A 376 -13.64 0.38 -22.53
C PRO A 376 -12.16 0.74 -22.80
N ALA A 377 -11.36 -0.30 -23.05
CA ALA A 377 -9.93 -0.15 -23.28
C ALA A 377 -9.65 0.68 -24.55
N ARG A 378 -8.83 1.74 -24.42
CA ARG A 378 -8.29 2.46 -25.58
C ARG A 378 -7.40 1.50 -26.41
N ALA A 379 -7.22 1.77 -27.71
CA ALA A 379 -6.45 0.89 -28.61
C ALA A 379 -5.04 0.53 -28.07
N ARG A 380 -4.34 1.49 -27.43
CA ARG A 380 -3.03 1.23 -26.79
C ARG A 380 -3.09 0.22 -25.64
N HIS A 381 -4.19 0.18 -24.89
CA HIS A 381 -4.38 -0.80 -23.81
C HIS A 381 -4.49 -2.22 -24.36
N LEU A 382 -5.03 -2.42 -25.57
CA LEU A 382 -5.13 -3.74 -26.20
C LEU A 382 -3.75 -4.36 -26.47
N LEU A 383 -2.69 -3.56 -26.60
CA LEU A 383 -1.31 -4.09 -26.77
C LEU A 383 -0.68 -4.62 -25.46
N THR A 384 -1.35 -4.38 -24.34
CA THR A 384 -0.83 -4.70 -23.00
C THR A 384 -1.77 -5.58 -22.20
N HIS A 385 -3.07 -5.44 -22.42
CA HIS A 385 -4.11 -6.14 -21.67
C HIS A 385 -5.12 -6.76 -22.64
N PRO A 386 -5.64 -7.95 -22.32
CA PRO A 386 -6.70 -8.57 -23.11
C PRO A 386 -8.00 -7.75 -23.02
N PRO A 387 -8.86 -7.81 -24.06
CA PRO A 387 -10.17 -7.15 -24.04
C PRO A 387 -11.01 -7.59 -22.83
N LEU A 388 -11.84 -6.70 -22.29
CA LEU A 388 -12.69 -6.99 -21.12
C LEU A 388 -13.58 -8.23 -21.33
N GLY A 389 -14.12 -8.44 -22.53
CA GLY A 389 -14.90 -9.64 -22.85
C GLY A 389 -14.11 -10.95 -22.70
N LEU A 390 -12.82 -10.95 -23.05
CA LEU A 390 -11.94 -12.11 -22.87
C LEU A 390 -11.57 -12.32 -21.40
N ARG A 391 -11.38 -11.23 -20.64
CA ARG A 391 -11.17 -11.30 -19.18
C ARG A 391 -12.41 -11.82 -18.46
N ALA A 392 -13.60 -11.34 -18.84
CA ALA A 392 -14.87 -11.80 -18.29
C ALA A 392 -15.15 -13.28 -18.62
N ALA A 393 -14.65 -13.79 -19.74
CA ALA A 393 -14.75 -15.21 -20.09
C ALA A 393 -13.97 -16.13 -19.13
N VAL A 394 -13.04 -15.60 -18.34
CA VAL A 394 -12.34 -16.35 -17.28
C VAL A 394 -13.29 -16.80 -16.16
N ALA A 395 -14.44 -16.16 -16.01
CA ALA A 395 -15.47 -16.53 -15.05
C ALA A 395 -16.39 -17.68 -15.51
N ARG A 396 -16.25 -18.15 -16.75
CA ARG A 396 -16.96 -19.33 -17.27
C ARG A 396 -16.05 -20.54 -17.13
#